data_AF-A0A7R9PTT5-F1
#
_entry.id   AF-A0A7R9PTT5-F1
#
_cell.length_a   1.000
_cell.length_b   1.000
_cell.length_c   1.000
_cell.angle_alpha   90.00
_cell.angle_beta   90.00
_cell.angle_gamma   90.00
#
_symmetry.space_group_name_H-M   'P 1'
#
loop_
_entity.id
_entity.type
_entity.pdbx_description
1 polymer ?
#
loop_
_entity_poly.entity_id
_entity_poly.type
_entity_poly.pdbx_seq_one_letter_code
_entity_poly.pdbx_strand_id
1 'polypeptide(L)'
;MILHSLRWDLQLNPLNFDPKCRPRRQEWTGEFIESGHFYCFTTNLVQNEGLIQGGKCGVVEIPKHFCVEIDDMIDWKIAEQFIKINI
;
A
#
# COMPACT_ATOMS: atom_id res chain seq x y z
N MET A 1 -3.50 2.49 0.32
CA MET A 1 -4.08 2.39 -1.05
C MET A 1 -4.60 0.98 -1.30
N ILE A 2 -5.51 0.79 -2.27
CA ILE A 2 -5.92 -0.55 -2.72
C ILE A 2 -5.13 -0.95 -3.98
N LEU A 3 -4.50 -2.13 -3.95
CA LEU A 3 -3.85 -2.74 -5.10
C LEU A 3 -4.57 -3.99 -5.57
N HIS A 4 -4.64 -4.14 -6.90
CA HIS A 4 -5.20 -5.31 -7.58
C HIS A 4 -4.10 -6.15 -8.24
N SER A 5 -2.96 -6.25 -7.56
CA SER A 5 -1.76 -6.94 -8.06
C SER A 5 -1.77 -8.40 -7.61
N LEU A 6 -1.82 -9.32 -8.57
CA LEU A 6 -1.62 -10.74 -8.29
C LEU A 6 -0.13 -10.97 -7.99
N ARG A 7 0.17 -11.50 -6.80
CA ARG A 7 1.54 -11.65 -6.29
C ARG A 7 1.99 -13.10 -6.31
N TRP A 8 3.27 -13.27 -6.57
CA TRP A 8 3.99 -14.54 -6.46
C TRP A 8 5.09 -14.37 -5.41
N ASP A 9 5.43 -15.43 -4.68
CA ASP A 9 6.63 -15.45 -3.86
C ASP A 9 7.89 -15.71 -4.73
N LEU A 10 9.05 -15.76 -4.08
CA LEU A 10 10.33 -16.01 -4.75
C LEU A 10 10.44 -17.44 -5.32
N GLN A 11 9.60 -18.36 -4.85
CA GLN A 11 9.52 -19.74 -5.32
C GLN A 11 8.43 -19.94 -6.40
N LEU A 12 7.83 -18.85 -6.90
CA LEU A 12 6.74 -18.85 -7.88
C LEU A 12 5.46 -19.54 -7.38
N ASN A 13 5.20 -19.51 -6.08
CA ASN A 13 3.89 -19.86 -5.55
C ASN A 13 2.98 -18.62 -5.55
N PRO A 14 1.70 -18.76 -5.93
CA PRO A 14 0.78 -17.65 -5.95
C PRO A 14 0.37 -17.31 -4.50
N LEU A 15 0.50 -16.02 -4.13
CA LEU A 15 0.27 -15.57 -2.75
C LEU A 15 -1.19 -15.21 -2.45
N ASN A 16 -1.90 -14.66 -3.44
CA ASN A 16 -3.22 -14.07 -3.25
C ASN A 16 -4.22 -14.44 -4.36
N PHE A 17 -3.96 -15.51 -5.11
CA PHE A 17 -4.88 -16.00 -6.15
C PHE A 17 -4.65 -17.47 -6.49
N ASP A 18 -5.59 -18.09 -7.21
CA ASP A 18 -5.44 -19.42 -7.81
C ASP A 18 -5.14 -19.29 -9.31
N PRO A 19 -4.02 -19.82 -9.83
CA PRO A 19 -3.71 -19.84 -11.25
C PRO A 19 -4.75 -20.57 -12.10
N LYS A 20 -5.47 -21.57 -11.56
CA LYS A 20 -6.54 -22.30 -12.27
C LYS A 20 -7.83 -21.48 -12.40
N CYS A 21 -8.03 -20.52 -11.51
CA CYS A 21 -9.21 -19.66 -11.43
C CYS A 21 -8.79 -18.20 -11.34
N ARG A 22 -7.91 -17.77 -12.26
CA ARG A 22 -7.27 -16.45 -12.18
C ARG A 22 -8.31 -15.32 -12.31
N PRO A 23 -8.51 -14.48 -11.28
CA PRO A 23 -9.53 -13.43 -11.32
C PRO A 23 -9.12 -12.28 -12.25
N ARG A 24 -10.11 -11.61 -12.84
CA ARG A 24 -9.91 -10.30 -13.48
C ARG A 24 -9.85 -9.21 -12.42
N ARG A 25 -9.24 -8.06 -12.75
CA ARG A 25 -9.08 -6.95 -11.79
C ARG A 25 -10.41 -6.41 -11.28
N GLN A 26 -11.44 -6.41 -12.11
CA GLN A 26 -12.79 -5.95 -11.74
C GLN A 26 -13.59 -6.94 -10.89
N GLU A 27 -13.14 -8.19 -10.78
CA GLU A 27 -13.82 -9.25 -10.00
C GLU A 27 -13.24 -9.39 -8.60
N TRP A 28 -12.20 -8.63 -8.30
CA TRP A 28 -11.47 -8.68 -7.06
C TRP A 28 -11.45 -7.29 -6.43
N THR A 29 -11.70 -7.24 -5.13
CA THR A 29 -11.66 -6.00 -4.33
C THR A 29 -10.25 -5.45 -4.12
N GLY A 30 -9.20 -6.23 -4.46
CA GLY A 30 -7.82 -5.88 -4.18
C GLY A 30 -7.44 -6.10 -2.71
N GLU A 31 -6.29 -5.55 -2.33
CA GLU A 31 -5.76 -5.58 -0.96
C GLU A 31 -5.24 -4.21 -0.56
N PHE A 32 -5.35 -3.89 0.73
CA PHE A 32 -4.74 -2.70 1.29
C PHE A 32 -3.22 -2.86 1.36
N ILE A 33 -2.53 -1.88 0.79
CA ILE A 33 -1.08 -1.72 0.92
C ILE A 33 -0.83 -0.36 1.57
N GLU A 34 0.06 -0.39 2.57
CA GLU A 34 0.57 0.79 3.24
C GLU A 34 1.41 1.63 2.26
N SER A 35 1.35 2.96 2.38
CA SER A 35 2.06 3.89 1.49
C SER A 35 3.13 4.71 2.19
N GLY A 36 3.45 4.40 3.45
CA GLY A 36 4.50 5.10 4.21
C GLY A 36 4.21 6.56 4.61
N HIS A 37 3.01 7.09 4.33
CA HIS A 37 2.71 8.52 4.48
C HIS A 37 2.58 8.97 5.95
N PHE A 38 1.69 8.33 6.70
CA PHE A 38 1.43 8.68 8.09
C PHE A 38 0.98 7.46 8.89
N TYR A 39 1.37 7.49 10.16
CA TYR A 39 1.06 6.49 11.16
C TYR A 39 0.47 7.21 12.36
N CYS A 40 -0.77 6.90 12.71
CA CYS A 40 -1.45 7.49 13.85
C CYS A 40 -1.71 6.42 14.90
N PHE A 41 -1.17 6.60 16.09
CA PHE A 41 -1.26 5.65 17.20
C PHE A 41 -1.34 6.40 18.52
N THR A 42 -1.78 5.70 19.57
CA THR A 42 -1.84 6.27 20.92
C THR A 42 -0.46 6.23 21.56
N THR A 43 -0.18 7.18 22.46
CA THR A 43 1.06 7.19 23.23
C THR A 43 1.23 5.91 24.07
N ASN A 44 0.12 5.37 24.58
CA ASN A 44 0.09 4.13 25.34
C ASN A 44 0.67 2.95 24.55
N LEU A 45 0.35 2.83 23.26
CA LEU A 45 0.83 1.74 22.40
C LEU A 45 2.36 1.76 22.28
N VAL A 46 2.94 2.94 22.11
CA VAL A 46 4.41 3.07 22.03
C VAL A 46 5.07 2.84 23.38
N GLN A 47 4.55 3.47 24.44
CA GLN A 47 5.21 3.46 25.74
C GLN A 47 5.15 2.11 26.44
N ASN A 48 4.03 1.39 26.31
CA ASN A 48 3.82 0.14 27.05
C ASN A 48 4.07 -1.12 26.21
N GLU A 49 3.90 -1.04 24.88
CA GLU A 49 4.05 -2.20 23.99
C GLU A 49 5.24 -2.06 23.03
N GLY A 50 5.79 -0.86 22.84
CA GLY A 50 6.85 -0.61 21.87
C GLY A 50 6.38 -0.73 20.41
N LEU A 51 5.07 -0.60 20.16
CA LEU A 51 4.45 -0.77 18.85
C LEU A 51 3.93 0.56 18.30
N ILE A 52 3.90 0.67 16.96
CA ILE A 52 3.29 1.80 16.24
C ILE A 52 1.97 1.42 15.54
N GLN A 53 1.65 0.13 15.51
CA GLN A 53 0.45 -0.44 14.91
C GLN A 53 -0.06 -1.56 15.84
N GLY A 54 -1.30 -1.46 16.30
CA GLY A 54 -1.86 -2.42 17.27
C GLY A 54 -3.24 -2.03 17.78
N GLY A 55 -3.89 -2.95 18.49
CA GLY A 55 -5.25 -2.77 19.00
C GLY A 55 -6.30 -2.66 17.88
N LYS A 56 -7.18 -1.65 17.98
CA LYS A 56 -8.20 -1.38 16.94
C LYS A 56 -7.59 -0.54 15.82
N CYS A 57 -7.24 -1.19 14.72
CA CYS A 57 -6.71 -0.53 13.54
C CYS A 57 -7.82 0.03 12.63
N GLY A 58 -7.52 1.15 11.98
CA GLY A 58 -8.27 1.69 10.86
C GLY A 58 -7.31 2.08 9.74
N VAL A 59 -7.84 2.28 8.53
CA VAL A 59 -7.05 2.71 7.38
C VAL A 59 -7.62 4.00 6.82
N VAL A 60 -6.75 4.88 6.35
CA VAL A 60 -7.12 6.02 5.52
C VAL A 60 -6.68 5.69 4.10
N GLU A 61 -7.65 5.54 3.20
CA GLU A 61 -7.34 5.29 1.80
C GLU A 61 -6.86 6.56 1.11
N ILE A 62 -5.75 6.44 0.38
CA ILE A 62 -5.12 7.52 -0.36
C ILE A 62 -5.14 7.13 -1.85
N PRO A 63 -5.44 8.08 -2.77
CA PRO A 63 -5.32 7.84 -4.20
C PRO A 63 -3.92 7.34 -4.58
N LYS A 64 -3.87 6.30 -5.44
CA LYS A 64 -2.62 5.63 -5.81
C LYS A 64 -1.54 6.56 -6.38
N HIS A 65 -1.91 7.63 -7.08
CA HIS A 65 -0.94 8.57 -7.66
C HIS A 65 -0.22 9.43 -6.61
N PHE A 66 -0.75 9.53 -5.38
CA PHE A 66 -0.04 10.15 -4.27
C PHE A 66 0.85 9.16 -3.52
N CYS A 67 0.69 7.86 -3.72
CA CYS A 67 1.45 6.83 -3.02
C CYS A 67 2.85 6.58 -3.62
N VAL A 68 3.44 7.57 -4.30
CA VAL A 68 4.82 7.47 -4.79
C VAL A 68 5.77 7.79 -3.65
N GLU A 69 6.56 6.80 -3.25
CA GLU A 69 7.68 6.99 -2.32
C GLU A 69 8.88 7.51 -3.12
N ILE A 70 9.57 8.51 -2.58
CA ILE A 70 10.69 9.17 -3.24
C ILE A 70 11.97 8.70 -2.56
N ASP A 71 12.63 7.70 -3.14
CA ASP A 71 13.91 7.18 -2.66
C ASP A 71 15.07 7.67 -3.55
N ASP A 72 14.80 7.92 -4.84
CA ASP A 72 15.80 8.36 -5.80
C ASP A 72 15.34 9.48 -6.78
N MET A 73 16.22 9.81 -7.73
CA MET A 73 15.98 10.87 -8.71
C MET A 73 14.92 10.51 -9.78
N ILE A 74 14.69 9.22 -10.04
CA ILE A 74 13.62 8.76 -10.93
C ILE A 74 12.28 8.97 -10.22
N ASP A 75 12.19 8.57 -8.96
CA ASP A 75 10.98 8.76 -8.16
C ASP A 75 10.61 10.24 -8.04
N TRP A 76 11.62 11.10 -7.81
CA TRP A 76 11.43 12.55 -7.78
C TRP A 76 10.78 13.07 -9.07
N LYS A 77 11.29 12.66 -10.23
CA LYS A 77 10.73 13.09 -11.52
C LYS A 77 9.31 12.59 -11.70
N ILE A 78 9.02 11.36 -11.30
CA ILE A 78 7.67 10.77 -11.36
C ILE A 78 6.70 11.55 -10.46
N ALA A 79 7.08 11.80 -9.20
CA ALA A 79 6.28 12.56 -8.24
C ALA A 79 6.00 13.99 -8.74
N GLU A 80 6.99 14.66 -9.31
CA GLU A 80 6.82 16.00 -9.91
C GLU A 80 5.76 16.00 -11.03
N GLN A 81 5.75 14.97 -11.89
CA GLN A 81 4.73 14.85 -12.93
C GLN A 81 3.33 14.62 -12.33
N PHE A 82 3.20 13.80 -11.29
CA PHE A 82 1.91 13.59 -10.63
C PHE A 82 1.36 14.87 -10.01
N ILE A 83 2.22 15.72 -9.44
CA ILE A 83 1.78 17.02 -8.92
C ILE A 83 1.28 17.92 -10.06
N LYS A 84 2.02 18.00 -11.18
CA LYS A 84 1.66 18.83 -12.34
C LYS A 84 0.35 18.42 -13.00
N ILE A 85 0.00 17.13 -12.99
CA ILE A 85 -1.25 16.62 -13.60
C ILE A 85 -2.47 16.93 -12.71
N ASN A 86 -2.28 17.11 -11.42
CA ASN A 86 -3.36 17.25 -10.42
C ASN A 86 -3.55 18.69 -9.92
N ILE A 87 -2.90 19.68 -10.55
CA ILE A 87 -3.11 21.13 -10.39
C ILE A 87 -3.70 21.68 -11.68
#